data_AF-G0IVL4-F1
#
_entry.id   AF-G0IVL4-F1
#
_cell.length_a   1.000
_cell.length_b   1.000
_cell.length_c   1.000
_cell.angle_alpha   90.00
_cell.angle_beta   90.00
_cell.angle_gamma   90.00
#
_symmetry.space_group_name_H-M   'P 1'
#
loop_
_entity.id
_entity.type
_entity.pdbx_description
1 polymer ?
#
loop_
_entity_poly.entity_id
_entity_poly.type
_entity_poly.pdbx_seq_one_letter_code
_entity_poly.pdbx_strand_id
1 'polypeptide(L)'
;MIKDQTPLFIPIGNFSDHCNSLDGRKLMPLVNLIQEMEMSFYKTEKFHGINDLSGITLSGIGLNGIHVKLLDAVLKLRLVPLFDWLSWKSEAERFYQNPSLLRSQDTVTLGKIMTVLLRSQTIYGPTFLESKIKDKFVLALLKAIVNSLDTTNVSGYINTDIVD
;
A
#
# COMPACT_ATOMS: atom_id res chain seq x y z
N MET A 1 17.91 10.71 28.98
CA MET A 1 16.93 9.77 28.38
C MET A 1 17.02 9.93 26.88
N ILE A 2 17.71 8.99 26.22
CA ILE A 2 17.78 8.95 24.76
C ILE A 2 16.36 8.56 24.31
N LYS A 3 15.68 9.45 23.60
CA LYS A 3 14.46 9.06 22.87
C LYS A 3 14.93 8.00 21.87
N ASP A 4 14.57 6.75 22.09
CA ASP A 4 14.79 5.68 21.11
C ASP A 4 14.21 6.17 19.78
N GLN A 5 15.09 6.57 18.87
CA GLN A 5 14.71 6.90 17.51
C GLN A 5 14.35 5.59 16.86
N THR A 6 13.07 5.22 16.93
CA THR A 6 12.59 4.06 16.18
C THR A 6 12.89 4.33 14.70
N PRO A 7 13.72 3.52 14.04
CA PRO A 7 14.23 3.85 12.71
C PRO A 7 13.06 3.98 11.73
N LEU A 8 13.03 5.01 10.89
CA LEU A 8 11.88 5.23 9.98
C LEU A 8 11.61 4.01 9.08
N PHE A 9 12.68 3.30 8.69
CA PHE A 9 12.63 2.11 7.86
C PHE A 9 12.90 0.84 8.69
N ILE A 10 12.24 -0.24 8.32
CA ILE A 10 12.46 -1.57 8.90
C ILE A 10 13.38 -2.36 7.96
N PRO A 11 14.51 -2.92 8.43
CA PRO A 11 15.29 -3.87 7.65
C PRO A 11 14.41 -5.02 7.17
N ILE A 12 14.54 -5.42 5.90
CA ILE A 12 13.68 -6.45 5.31
C ILE A 12 13.58 -7.75 6.13
N GLY A 13 14.67 -8.17 6.78
CA GLY A 13 14.69 -9.38 7.62
C GLY A 13 13.75 -9.32 8.82
N ASN A 14 13.45 -8.13 9.33
CA ASN A 14 12.58 -7.91 10.49
C ASN A 14 11.19 -7.40 10.07
N PHE A 15 10.92 -7.29 8.77
CA PHE A 15 9.72 -6.64 8.26
C PHE A 15 8.46 -7.46 8.50
N SER A 16 8.54 -8.79 8.36
CA SER A 16 7.41 -9.67 8.66
C SER A 16 7.00 -9.55 10.13
N ASP A 17 7.94 -9.60 11.07
CA ASP A 17 7.65 -9.44 12.51
C ASP A 17 7.03 -8.09 12.83
N HIS A 18 7.55 -7.01 12.21
CA HIS A 18 6.95 -5.68 12.34
C HIS A 18 5.49 -5.67 11.85
N CYS A 19 5.23 -6.23 10.67
CA CYS A 19 3.87 -6.35 10.13
C CYS A 19 2.95 -7.15 11.06
N ASN A 20 3.44 -8.25 11.65
CA ASN A 20 2.68 -9.08 12.58
C ASN A 20 2.37 -8.36 13.90
N SER A 21 3.14 -7.33 14.26
CA SER A 21 2.88 -6.49 15.45
C SER A 21 1.83 -5.38 15.22
N LEU A 22 1.36 -5.20 13.97
CA LEU A 22 0.33 -4.22 13.64
C LEU A 22 -1.05 -4.79 13.95
N ASP A 23 -1.66 -4.30 15.03
CA ASP A 23 -3.07 -4.57 15.32
C ASP A 23 -4.01 -3.94 14.28
N GLY A 24 -5.23 -4.48 14.15
CA GLY A 24 -6.22 -3.99 13.19
C GLY A 24 -6.63 -2.52 13.40
N ARG A 25 -6.55 -1.99 14.63
CA ARG A 25 -6.85 -0.57 14.89
C ARG A 25 -5.79 0.35 14.29
N LYS A 26 -4.53 -0.10 14.24
CA LYS A 26 -3.44 0.62 13.57
C LYS A 26 -3.64 0.69 12.05
N LEU A 27 -4.41 -0.21 11.43
CA LEU A 27 -4.65 -0.20 9.99
C LEU A 27 -5.68 0.85 9.53
N MET A 28 -6.37 1.53 10.46
CA MET A 28 -7.37 2.55 10.14
C MET A 28 -6.92 3.63 9.14
N PRO A 29 -5.66 4.14 9.15
CA PRO A 29 -5.19 5.06 8.13
C PRO A 29 -5.28 4.49 6.70
N LEU A 30 -4.99 3.20 6.50
CA LEU A 30 -5.13 2.56 5.19
C LEU A 30 -6.60 2.31 4.85
N VAL A 31 -7.40 1.85 5.82
CA VAL A 31 -8.83 1.58 5.62
C VAL A 31 -9.56 2.84 5.19
N ASN A 32 -9.32 3.97 5.86
CA ASN A 32 -9.90 5.27 5.50
C ASN A 32 -9.46 5.71 4.09
N LEU A 33 -8.19 5.49 3.74
CA LEU A 33 -7.66 5.82 2.42
C LEU A 33 -8.30 4.99 1.32
N ILE A 34 -8.48 3.68 1.55
CA ILE A 34 -9.18 2.76 0.65
C ILE A 34 -10.61 3.24 0.42
N GLN A 35 -11.35 3.54 1.50
CA GLN A 35 -12.74 4.01 1.41
C GLN A 35 -12.85 5.33 0.64
N GLU A 36 -11.95 6.28 0.89
CA GLU A 36 -11.88 7.55 0.15
C GLU A 36 -11.65 7.30 -1.35
N MET A 37 -10.69 6.45 -1.70
CA MET A 37 -10.40 6.09 -3.09
C MET A 37 -11.60 5.41 -3.78
N GLU A 38 -12.20 4.40 -3.14
CA GLU A 38 -13.35 3.67 -3.68
C GLU A 38 -14.54 4.59 -3.93
N MET A 39 -14.87 5.45 -2.96
CA MET A 39 -15.96 6.42 -3.09
C MET A 39 -15.72 7.41 -4.23
N SER A 40 -14.50 7.95 -4.34
CA SER A 40 -14.14 8.91 -5.38
C SER A 40 -14.14 8.28 -6.78
N PHE A 41 -13.59 7.07 -6.93
CA PHE A 41 -13.67 6.34 -8.19
C PHE A 41 -15.11 6.01 -8.56
N TYR A 42 -15.90 5.44 -7.64
CA TYR A 42 -17.30 5.09 -7.91
C TYR A 42 -18.12 6.30 -8.37
N LYS A 43 -17.97 7.45 -7.69
CA LYS A 43 -18.64 8.69 -8.10
C LYS A 43 -18.21 9.08 -9.50
N THR A 44 -16.91 9.16 -9.76
CA THR A 44 -16.38 9.61 -11.05
C THR A 44 -16.86 8.72 -12.20
N GLU A 45 -16.77 7.40 -12.04
CA GLU A 45 -17.22 6.43 -13.05
C GLU A 45 -18.73 6.55 -13.30
N LYS A 46 -19.52 6.72 -12.23
CA LYS A 46 -20.97 6.88 -12.35
C LYS A 46 -21.38 8.21 -13.00
N PHE A 47 -20.72 9.30 -12.66
CA PHE A 47 -21.05 10.64 -13.17
C PHE A 47 -20.59 10.85 -14.62
N HIS A 48 -19.43 10.31 -14.99
CA HIS A 48 -18.85 10.51 -16.31
C HIS A 48 -19.09 9.35 -17.28
N GLY A 49 -19.53 8.19 -16.79
CA GLY A 49 -19.74 6.99 -17.62
C GLY A 49 -18.46 6.43 -18.23
N ILE A 50 -17.30 6.75 -17.65
CA ILE A 50 -15.97 6.34 -18.12
C ILE A 50 -15.29 5.46 -17.07
N ASN A 51 -14.65 4.39 -17.53
CA ASN A 51 -13.81 3.53 -16.70
C ASN A 51 -12.32 3.91 -16.79
N ASP A 52 -11.94 4.66 -17.82
CA ASP A 52 -10.59 5.19 -17.98
C ASP A 52 -10.51 6.60 -17.38
N LEU A 53 -9.66 6.74 -16.36
CA LEU A 53 -9.46 7.98 -15.62
C LEU A 53 -8.16 8.69 -16.02
N SER A 54 -7.41 8.17 -16.99
CA SER A 54 -6.09 8.68 -17.40
C SER A 54 -6.12 10.17 -17.77
N GLY A 55 -7.16 10.62 -18.48
CA GLY A 55 -7.37 12.01 -18.90
C GLY A 55 -7.92 12.95 -17.83
N ILE A 56 -8.31 12.45 -16.65
CA ILE A 56 -8.90 13.26 -15.57
C ILE A 56 -7.82 13.60 -14.55
N THR A 57 -7.81 14.82 -14.03
CA THR A 57 -6.92 15.19 -12.92
C THR A 57 -7.38 14.52 -11.61
N LEU A 58 -6.45 14.32 -10.65
CA LEU A 58 -6.85 13.83 -9.32
C LEU A 58 -7.90 14.73 -8.66
N SER A 59 -7.86 16.04 -8.91
CA SER A 59 -8.90 16.97 -8.44
C SER A 59 -10.27 16.67 -9.05
N GLY A 60 -10.32 16.39 -10.36
CA GLY A 60 -11.56 15.99 -11.04
C GLY A 60 -12.14 14.68 -10.53
N ILE A 61 -11.30 13.76 -10.05
CA ILE A 61 -11.73 12.50 -9.42
C ILE A 61 -12.16 12.71 -7.96
N GLY A 62 -11.84 13.85 -7.34
CA GLY A 62 -12.06 14.10 -5.91
C GLY A 62 -11.00 13.46 -5.00
N LEU A 63 -9.76 13.32 -5.49
CA LEU A 63 -8.60 12.75 -4.78
C LEU A 63 -7.49 13.79 -4.53
N ASN A 64 -7.88 15.02 -4.21
CA ASN A 64 -6.93 16.08 -3.89
C ASN A 64 -6.09 15.72 -2.67
N GLY A 65 -4.76 15.83 -2.80
CA GLY A 65 -3.81 15.52 -1.72
C GLY A 65 -3.68 14.03 -1.38
N ILE A 66 -4.27 13.13 -2.17
CA ILE A 66 -4.26 11.68 -1.88
C ILE A 66 -2.84 11.10 -1.77
N HIS A 67 -1.88 11.64 -2.53
CA HIS A 67 -0.47 11.25 -2.48
C HIS A 67 0.15 11.54 -1.11
N VAL A 68 -0.19 12.69 -0.49
CA VAL A 68 0.29 13.04 0.85
C VAL A 68 -0.30 12.09 1.89
N LYS A 69 -1.61 11.82 1.79
CA LYS A 69 -2.30 10.88 2.69
C LYS A 69 -1.75 9.46 2.58
N LEU A 70 -1.45 9.01 1.35
CA LEU A 70 -0.80 7.73 1.09
C LEU A 70 0.56 7.66 1.77
N LEU A 71 1.43 8.65 1.53
CA LEU A 71 2.76 8.69 2.14
C LEU A 71 2.68 8.73 3.67
N ASP A 72 1.81 9.56 4.23
CA ASP A 72 1.60 9.68 5.67
C ASP A 72 1.14 8.35 6.28
N ALA A 73 0.15 7.68 5.69
CA ALA A 73 -0.35 6.39 6.18
C ALA A 73 0.72 5.29 6.11
N VAL A 74 1.43 5.20 4.98
CA VAL A 74 2.50 4.21 4.77
C VAL A 74 3.69 4.44 5.71
N LEU A 75 4.07 5.69 5.98
CA LEU A 75 5.14 6.02 6.91
C LEU A 75 4.75 5.80 8.37
N LYS A 76 3.53 6.19 8.77
CA LYS A 76 3.00 5.93 10.12
C LYS A 76 2.99 4.44 10.46
N LEU A 77 2.66 3.61 9.48
CA LEU A 77 2.64 2.15 9.62
C LEU A 77 3.98 1.48 9.28
N ARG A 78 4.96 2.26 8.83
CA ARG A 78 6.31 1.81 8.45
C ARG A 78 6.26 0.64 7.47
N LEU A 79 5.40 0.72 6.45
CA LEU A 79 5.15 -0.35 5.46
C LEU A 79 6.14 -0.33 4.29
N VAL A 80 7.31 0.28 4.49
CA VAL A 80 8.37 0.44 3.47
C VAL A 80 9.63 -0.26 3.99
N PRO A 81 9.84 -1.54 3.67
CA PRO A 81 11.04 -2.23 4.07
C PRO A 81 12.27 -1.63 3.38
N LEU A 82 13.40 -1.69 4.08
CA LEU A 82 14.71 -1.36 3.54
C LEU A 82 15.31 -2.59 2.84
N PHE A 83 15.55 -2.46 1.54
CA PHE A 83 16.23 -3.45 0.70
C PHE A 83 16.75 -2.78 -0.58
N ASP A 84 17.51 -3.52 -1.40
CA ASP A 84 17.87 -3.09 -2.75
C ASP A 84 16.64 -3.13 -3.67
N TRP A 85 15.92 -2.02 -3.72
CA TRP A 85 14.70 -1.87 -4.48
C TRP A 85 14.95 -1.76 -5.99
N LEU A 86 16.16 -1.37 -6.41
CA LEU A 86 16.46 -1.17 -7.83
C LEU A 86 16.54 -2.50 -8.57
N SER A 87 17.10 -3.54 -7.94
CA SER A 87 17.11 -4.90 -8.50
C SER A 87 15.72 -5.55 -8.57
N TRP A 88 14.74 -5.01 -7.84
CA TRP A 88 13.35 -5.49 -7.82
C TRP A 88 12.42 -4.77 -8.81
N LYS A 89 12.94 -3.81 -9.59
CA LYS A 89 12.16 -3.02 -10.55
C LYS A 89 11.33 -3.90 -11.49
N SER A 90 11.98 -4.85 -12.17
CA SER A 90 11.33 -5.73 -13.15
C SER A 90 10.26 -6.62 -12.53
N GLU A 91 10.48 -7.08 -11.29
CA GLU A 91 9.49 -7.87 -10.57
C GLU A 91 8.27 -7.01 -10.19
N ALA A 92 8.47 -5.77 -9.75
CA ALA A 92 7.36 -4.85 -9.47
C ALA A 92 6.54 -4.52 -10.74
N GLU A 93 7.19 -4.38 -11.90
CA GLU A 93 6.52 -4.14 -13.18
C GLU A 93 5.53 -5.25 -13.55
N ARG A 94 5.84 -6.51 -13.22
CA ARG A 94 4.92 -7.64 -13.41
C ARG A 94 3.60 -7.44 -12.64
N PHE A 95 3.65 -6.89 -11.43
CA PHE A 95 2.46 -6.56 -10.64
C PHE A 95 1.72 -5.34 -11.20
N TYR A 96 2.43 -4.34 -11.71
CA TYR A 96 1.80 -3.18 -12.37
C TYR A 96 0.99 -3.59 -13.61
N GLN A 97 1.44 -4.62 -14.33
CA GLN A 97 0.76 -5.17 -15.50
C GLN A 97 -0.38 -6.12 -15.13
N ASN A 98 -0.24 -6.85 -14.00
CA ASN A 98 -1.25 -7.79 -13.54
C ASN A 98 -1.55 -7.63 -12.04
N PRO A 99 -2.40 -6.66 -11.65
CA PRO A 99 -2.72 -6.38 -10.25
C PRO A 99 -3.44 -7.54 -9.54
N SER A 100 -4.03 -8.49 -10.27
CA SER A 100 -4.70 -9.66 -9.67
C SER A 100 -3.75 -10.53 -8.84
N LEU A 101 -2.45 -10.49 -9.17
CA LEU A 101 -1.40 -11.22 -8.46
C LEU A 101 -1.17 -10.73 -7.03
N LEU A 102 -1.58 -9.50 -6.70
CA LEU A 102 -1.34 -8.88 -5.39
C LEU A 102 -2.02 -9.63 -4.24
N ARG A 103 -3.22 -10.19 -4.48
CA ARG A 103 -4.06 -10.72 -3.40
C ARG A 103 -3.47 -11.94 -2.69
N SER A 104 -2.63 -12.69 -3.36
CA SER A 104 -1.99 -13.90 -2.82
C SER A 104 -0.60 -13.67 -2.24
N GLN A 105 -0.10 -12.43 -2.24
CA GLN A 105 1.25 -12.13 -1.78
C GLN A 105 1.30 -11.97 -0.26
N ASP A 106 2.43 -12.37 0.30
CA ASP A 106 2.77 -12.13 1.71
C ASP A 106 3.06 -10.63 1.96
N THR A 107 3.07 -10.24 3.24
CA THR A 107 3.29 -8.86 3.66
C THR A 107 4.64 -8.31 3.22
N VAL A 108 5.70 -9.13 3.18
CA VAL A 108 7.04 -8.71 2.74
C VAL A 108 7.04 -8.36 1.27
N THR A 109 6.47 -9.23 0.44
CA THR A 109 6.34 -8.99 -1.00
C THR A 109 5.51 -7.73 -1.28
N LEU A 110 4.39 -7.56 -0.59
CA LEU A 110 3.56 -6.35 -0.72
C LEU A 110 4.29 -5.08 -0.27
N GLY A 111 5.06 -5.15 0.82
CA GLY A 111 5.92 -4.06 1.29
C GLY A 111 7.00 -3.69 0.26
N LYS A 112 7.65 -4.68 -0.37
CA LYS A 112 8.61 -4.44 -1.46
C LYS A 112 7.96 -3.70 -2.63
N ILE A 113 6.78 -4.15 -3.06
CA ILE A 113 6.04 -3.51 -4.16
C ILE A 113 5.70 -2.06 -3.79
N MET A 114 5.25 -1.80 -2.55
CA MET A 114 5.01 -0.45 -2.05
C MET A 114 6.27 0.41 -2.08
N THR A 115 7.41 -0.12 -1.62
CA THR A 115 8.70 0.61 -1.68
C THR A 115 9.08 0.95 -3.12
N VAL A 116 9.02 -0.02 -4.04
CA VAL A 116 9.38 0.23 -5.45
C VAL A 116 8.42 1.26 -6.06
N LEU A 117 7.12 1.15 -5.82
CA LEU A 117 6.11 2.11 -6.29
C LEU A 117 6.43 3.55 -5.85
N LEU A 118 6.71 3.76 -4.56
CA LEU A 118 7.00 5.09 -4.03
C LEU A 118 8.35 5.64 -4.54
N ARG A 119 9.32 4.76 -4.81
CA ARG A 119 10.63 5.15 -5.38
C ARG A 119 10.59 5.32 -6.90
N SER A 120 9.63 4.71 -7.59
CA SER A 120 9.53 4.69 -9.05
C SER A 120 9.40 6.08 -9.68
N GLN A 121 9.00 7.11 -8.92
CA GLN A 121 9.03 8.50 -9.40
C GLN A 121 10.43 8.96 -9.83
N THR A 122 11.50 8.42 -9.22
CA THR A 122 12.88 8.74 -9.62
C THR A 122 13.29 8.08 -10.93
N ILE A 123 12.50 7.12 -11.43
CA ILE A 123 12.78 6.36 -12.66
C ILE A 123 11.87 6.79 -13.80
N TYR A 124 10.55 6.78 -13.57
CA TYR A 124 9.55 7.05 -14.62
C TYR A 124 8.99 8.48 -14.59
N GLY A 125 9.45 9.29 -13.64
CA GLY A 125 9.07 10.70 -13.51
C GLY A 125 7.98 10.98 -12.48
N PRO A 126 7.70 12.28 -12.23
CA PRO A 126 6.89 12.74 -11.10
C PRO A 126 5.41 12.32 -11.18
N THR A 127 4.89 12.03 -12.38
CA THR A 127 3.48 11.66 -12.60
C THR A 127 3.22 10.16 -12.45
N PHE A 128 4.25 9.34 -12.22
CA PHE A 128 4.10 7.88 -12.16
C PHE A 128 3.18 7.42 -11.03
N LEU A 129 3.32 7.98 -9.82
CA LEU A 129 2.45 7.60 -8.72
C LEU A 129 1.00 8.02 -9.01
N GLU A 130 0.80 9.19 -9.61
CA GLU A 130 -0.52 9.65 -10.02
C GLU A 130 -1.15 8.71 -11.06
N SER A 131 -0.39 8.25 -12.05
CA SER A 131 -0.91 7.29 -13.03
C SER A 131 -1.30 5.96 -12.39
N LYS A 132 -0.52 5.49 -11.40
CA LYS A 132 -0.83 4.28 -10.60
C LYS A 132 -2.01 4.43 -9.63
N ILE A 133 -2.34 5.66 -9.26
CA ILE A 133 -3.58 5.94 -8.54
C ILE A 133 -4.75 5.86 -9.51
N LYS A 134 -4.65 6.50 -10.69
CA LYS A 134 -5.72 6.55 -11.69
C LYS A 134 -6.05 5.19 -12.30
N ASP A 135 -5.06 4.33 -12.51
CA ASP A 135 -5.26 2.95 -12.99
C ASP A 135 -5.73 1.98 -11.87
N LYS A 136 -6.01 2.51 -10.68
CA LYS A 136 -6.46 1.79 -9.48
C LYS A 136 -5.46 0.76 -8.93
N PHE A 137 -4.22 0.72 -9.43
CA PHE A 137 -3.18 -0.17 -8.90
C PHE A 137 -2.92 0.09 -7.42
N VAL A 138 -2.78 1.36 -7.02
CA VAL A 138 -2.55 1.73 -5.60
C VAL A 138 -3.69 1.23 -4.72
N LEU A 139 -4.94 1.36 -5.17
CA LEU A 139 -6.10 0.84 -4.42
C LEU A 139 -6.02 -0.68 -4.26
N ALA A 140 -5.70 -1.41 -5.32
CA ALA A 140 -5.54 -2.86 -5.27
C ALA A 140 -4.42 -3.28 -4.30
N LEU A 141 -3.29 -2.58 -4.32
CA LEU A 141 -2.15 -2.81 -3.43
C LEU A 141 -2.52 -2.57 -1.96
N LEU A 142 -3.18 -1.46 -1.65
CA LEU A 142 -3.62 -1.15 -0.29
C LEU A 142 -4.57 -2.21 0.26
N LYS A 143 -5.54 -2.66 -0.55
CA LYS A 143 -6.47 -3.74 -0.17
C LYS A 143 -5.75 -5.06 0.06
N ALA A 144 -4.76 -5.39 -0.77
CA ALA A 144 -3.94 -6.58 -0.57
C ALA A 144 -3.13 -6.52 0.73
N ILE A 145 -2.53 -5.36 1.04
CA ILE A 145 -1.79 -5.14 2.30
C ILE A 145 -2.70 -5.35 3.51
N VAL A 146 -3.86 -4.70 3.54
CA VAL A 146 -4.81 -4.83 4.66
C VAL A 146 -5.26 -6.29 4.81
N ASN A 147 -5.64 -6.96 3.72
CA ASN A 147 -6.05 -8.36 3.75
C ASN A 147 -4.95 -9.30 4.28
N SER A 148 -3.69 -9.07 3.87
CA SER A 148 -2.55 -9.88 4.29
C SER A 148 -2.24 -9.69 5.80
N LEU A 149 -2.35 -8.46 6.29
CA LEU A 149 -2.15 -8.13 7.71
C LEU A 149 -3.30 -8.65 8.59
N ASP A 150 -4.55 -8.53 8.13
CA ASP A 150 -5.71 -9.04 8.87
C ASP A 150 -5.70 -10.57 8.97
N THR A 151 -5.37 -11.28 7.87
CA THR A 151 -5.28 -12.74 7.87
C THR A 151 -4.20 -13.24 8.84
N THR A 152 -3.09 -12.53 8.93
CA THR A 152 -1.98 -12.88 9.84
C THR A 152 -2.34 -12.63 11.31
N ASN A 153 -3.12 -11.60 11.60
CA ASN A 153 -3.66 -11.37 12.94
C ASN A 153 -4.63 -12.48 13.35
N VAL A 154 -5.53 -12.92 12.46
CA VAL A 154 -6.48 -14.01 12.76
C VAL A 154 -5.75 -15.35 13.01
N SER A 155 -4.70 -15.67 12.25
CA SER A 155 -3.92 -16.90 12.50
C SER A 155 -3.09 -16.84 13.78
N GLY A 156 -2.63 -15.64 14.18
CA GLY A 156 -1.93 -15.41 15.44
C GLY A 156 -2.77 -15.73 16.67
N TYR A 157 -4.07 -15.39 16.67
CA TYR A 157 -4.98 -15.72 17.77
C TYR A 157 -5.24 -17.22 17.90
N ILE A 158 -5.33 -17.95 16.77
CA ILE A 158 -5.60 -19.40 16.80
C ILE A 158 -4.42 -20.18 17.41
N ASN A 159 -3.19 -19.69 17.27
CA ASN A 159 -2.01 -20.35 17.84
C ASN A 159 -1.78 -20.02 19.33
N THR A 160 -2.40 -18.97 19.87
CA THR A 160 -2.28 -18.64 21.31
C THR A 160 -3.32 -19.35 22.18
N ASP A 161 -4.39 -19.87 21.59
CA ASP A 161 -5.49 -20.52 22.33
C ASP A 161 -5.31 -22.06 22.46
N ILE A 162 -4.14 -22.59 22.09
CA ILE A 162 -3.78 -24.01 22.26
C ILE A 162 -2.52 -24.13 23.13
N VAL A 163 -2.52 -23.46 24.29
CA VAL A 163 -1.65 -23.82 25.42
C VAL A 163 -2.44 -23.55 26.69
N ASP A 164 -3.29 -24.51 27.07
CA ASP A 164 -3.68 -24.81 28.44
C ASP A 164 -3.90 -26.34 28.55
#